data_AF-A0AA92W8B8-F1
#
_entry.id   AF-A0AA92W8B8-F1
#
_cell.length_a   1.000
_cell.length_b   1.000
_cell.length_c   1.000
_cell.angle_alpha   90.00
_cell.angle_beta   90.00
_cell.angle_gamma   90.00
#
_symmetry.space_group_name_H-M   'P 1'
#
loop_
_entity.id
_entity.type
_entity.pdbx_description
1 polymer ?
#
loop_
_entity_poly.entity_id
_entity_poly.type
_entity_poly.pdbx_seq_one_letter_code
_entity_poly.pdbx_strand_id
1 'polypeptide(L)'
;MKQFRLILILWLCMAMNAKANETAANLLQQGDSCLSRYDVFHATQYYQKYLEANPSHLGARRKLASCYRKVGNYTACISCLDKIPSDSINHEDMRMFYYAYLNQNNNDKVSLWGERIAF
;
A
#
# COMPACT_ATOMS: atom_id res chain seq x y z
N MET A 1 -38.16 23.85 3.54
CA MET A 1 -37.39 23.65 2.28
C MET A 1 -35.87 23.58 2.46
N LYS A 2 -35.22 24.48 3.22
CA LYS A 2 -33.75 24.44 3.43
C LYS A 2 -33.27 23.18 4.18
N GLN A 3 -33.96 22.76 5.24
CA GLN A 3 -33.62 21.55 6.01
C GLN A 3 -33.75 20.25 5.17
N PHE A 4 -34.78 20.15 4.33
CA PHE A 4 -34.98 19.00 3.45
C PHE A 4 -33.88 18.88 2.37
N ARG A 5 -33.44 20.02 1.81
CA ARG A 5 -32.29 20.06 0.90
C ARG A 5 -30.98 19.65 1.58
N LEU A 6 -30.77 20.06 2.84
CA LEU A 6 -29.58 19.71 3.60
C LEU A 6 -29.52 18.20 3.92
N ILE A 7 -30.65 17.62 4.34
CA ILE A 7 -30.78 16.18 4.58
C ILE A 7 -30.54 15.39 3.29
N LEU A 8 -31.10 15.83 2.15
CA LEU A 8 -30.91 15.19 0.86
C LEU A 8 -29.43 15.21 0.41
N ILE A 9 -28.72 16.34 0.61
CA ILE A 9 -27.29 16.45 0.30
C ILE A 9 -26.46 15.50 1.19
N LEU A 10 -26.73 15.47 2.49
CA LEU A 10 -26.03 14.56 3.41
C LEU A 10 -26.25 13.09 3.03
N TRP A 11 -27.47 12.71 2.65
CA TRP A 11 -27.78 11.36 2.18
C TRP A 11 -27.05 11.01 0.88
N LEU A 12 -27.00 11.93 -0.09
CA LEU A 12 -26.25 11.75 -1.34
C LEU A 12 -24.75 11.60 -1.07
N CYS A 13 -24.18 12.40 -0.17
CA CYS A 13 -22.77 12.28 0.24
C CYS A 13 -22.48 10.92 0.91
N MET A 14 -23.37 10.45 1.78
CA MET A 14 -23.23 9.12 2.42
C MET A 14 -23.31 7.99 1.39
N ALA A 15 -24.26 8.04 0.45
CA ALA A 15 -24.41 7.03 -0.60
C ALA A 15 -23.21 6.98 -1.56
N MET A 16 -22.67 8.15 -1.93
CA MET A 16 -21.46 8.23 -2.76
C MET A 16 -20.23 7.67 -2.02
N ASN A 17 -20.07 7.99 -0.74
CA ASN A 17 -18.99 7.45 0.08
C ASN A 17 -19.11 5.92 0.23
N ALA A 18 -20.32 5.40 0.46
CA ALA A 18 -20.54 3.96 0.59
C ALA A 18 -20.17 3.20 -0.70
N LYS A 19 -20.60 3.70 -1.87
CA LYS A 19 -20.29 3.08 -3.17
C LYS A 19 -18.80 3.15 -3.50
N ALA A 20 -18.15 4.28 -3.22
CA ALA A 20 -16.71 4.45 -3.41
C ALA A 20 -15.92 3.49 -2.52
N ASN A 21 -16.34 3.32 -1.27
CA ASN A 21 -15.71 2.41 -0.31
C ASN A 21 -15.90 0.94 -0.70
N GLU A 22 -17.09 0.55 -1.17
CA GLU A 22 -17.35 -0.80 -1.69
C GLU A 22 -16.47 -1.11 -2.92
N THR A 23 -16.36 -0.15 -3.84
CA THR A 23 -15.49 -0.27 -5.02
C THR A 23 -14.02 -0.43 -4.62
N ALA A 24 -13.58 0.32 -3.61
CA ALA A 24 -12.23 0.19 -3.08
C ALA A 24 -12.02 -1.17 -2.40
N ALA A 25 -12.92 -1.62 -1.53
CA ALA A 25 -12.81 -2.92 -0.88
C ALA A 25 -12.69 -4.07 -1.88
N ASN A 26 -13.42 -3.98 -3.00
CA ASN A 26 -13.33 -4.93 -4.11
C ASN A 26 -11.91 -4.95 -4.73
N LEU A 27 -11.31 -3.78 -5.01
CA LEU A 27 -9.95 -3.68 -5.56
C LEU A 27 -8.91 -4.35 -4.65
N LEU A 28 -9.02 -4.17 -3.33
CA LEU A 28 -8.10 -4.80 -2.38
C LEU A 28 -8.20 -6.34 -2.43
N GLN A 29 -9.43 -6.87 -2.48
CA GLN A 29 -9.67 -8.31 -2.58
C GLN A 29 -9.17 -8.88 -3.92
N GLN A 30 -9.36 -8.17 -5.03
CA GLN A 30 -8.83 -8.55 -6.34
C GLN A 30 -7.30 -8.61 -6.32
N GLY A 31 -6.64 -7.62 -5.72
CA GLY A 31 -5.19 -7.63 -5.52
C GLY A 31 -4.72 -8.84 -4.73
N ASP A 32 -5.41 -9.17 -3.63
CA ASP A 32 -5.11 -10.34 -2.80
C ASP A 32 -5.31 -11.66 -3.55
N SER A 33 -6.37 -11.76 -4.34
CA SER A 33 -6.65 -12.93 -5.18
C SER A 33 -5.60 -13.13 -6.28
N CYS A 34 -5.15 -12.05 -6.92
CA CYS A 34 -4.05 -12.11 -7.89
C CYS A 34 -2.74 -12.54 -7.21
N LEU A 35 -2.43 -11.98 -6.04
CA LEU A 35 -1.19 -12.30 -5.32
C LEU A 35 -1.16 -13.75 -4.85
N SER A 36 -2.29 -14.31 -4.40
CA SER A 36 -2.38 -15.73 -4.01
C SER A 36 -2.18 -16.70 -5.18
N ARG A 37 -2.49 -16.24 -6.40
CA ARG A 37 -2.24 -16.96 -7.67
C ARG A 37 -0.87 -16.66 -8.29
N TYR A 38 0.01 -15.96 -7.56
CA TYR A 38 1.32 -15.49 -8.04
C TYR A 38 1.25 -14.55 -9.26
N ASP A 39 0.08 -13.98 -9.54
CA ASP A 39 -0.11 -12.96 -10.57
C ASP A 39 0.28 -11.59 -10.02
N VAL A 40 1.59 -11.38 -9.88
CA VAL A 40 2.15 -10.16 -9.28
C VAL A 40 1.84 -8.92 -10.12
N PHE A 41 1.69 -9.08 -11.45
CA PHE A 41 1.39 -7.97 -12.35
C PHE A 41 0.01 -7.38 -12.07
N HIS A 42 -1.05 -8.19 -12.10
CA HIS A 42 -2.39 -7.67 -11.83
C HIS A 42 -2.56 -7.27 -10.36
N ALA A 43 -1.93 -8.00 -9.42
CA ALA A 43 -1.92 -7.60 -8.01
C ALA A 43 -1.39 -6.18 -7.82
N THR A 44 -0.28 -5.84 -8.49
CA THR A 44 0.31 -4.49 -8.47
C THR A 44 -0.69 -3.43 -8.95
N GLN A 45 -1.37 -3.68 -10.07
CA GLN A 45 -2.36 -2.73 -10.63
C GLN A 45 -3.55 -2.52 -9.69
N TYR A 46 -4.07 -3.58 -9.09
CA TYR A 46 -5.19 -3.49 -8.16
C TYR A 46 -4.82 -2.73 -6.88
N TYR A 47 -3.65 -3.00 -6.30
CA TYR A 47 -3.20 -2.26 -5.11
C TYR A 47 -2.90 -0.79 -5.40
N GLN A 48 -2.34 -0.46 -6.57
CA GLN A 48 -2.15 0.94 -6.99
C GLN A 48 -3.49 1.68 -7.03
N LYS A 49 -4.48 1.14 -7.76
CA LYS A 49 -5.83 1.73 -7.86
C LYS A 49 -6.50 1.86 -6.49
N TYR A 50 -6.35 0.85 -5.63
CA TYR A 50 -6.88 0.90 -4.27
C TYR A 50 -6.30 2.05 -3.44
N LEU A 51 -4.98 2.25 -3.54
CA LEU A 51 -4.24 3.28 -2.81
C LEU A 51 -4.47 4.71 -3.34
N GLU A 52 -5.01 4.88 -4.56
CA GLU A 52 -5.48 6.19 -5.04
C GLU A 52 -6.62 6.71 -4.17
N ALA A 53 -7.55 5.84 -3.79
CA ALA A 53 -8.66 6.18 -2.90
C ALA A 53 -8.28 6.09 -1.40
N ASN A 54 -7.31 5.25 -1.05
CA ASN A 54 -6.93 4.96 0.34
C ASN A 54 -5.43 5.14 0.59
N PRO A 55 -4.87 6.35 0.41
CA PRO A 55 -3.42 6.56 0.43
C PRO A 55 -2.76 6.24 1.78
N SER A 56 -3.49 6.28 2.89
CA SER A 56 -2.97 5.95 4.23
C SER A 56 -3.05 4.46 4.57
N HIS A 57 -3.63 3.61 3.72
CA HIS A 57 -3.84 2.20 4.05
C HIS A 57 -2.52 1.39 4.04
N LEU A 58 -1.92 1.22 5.22
CA LEU A 58 -0.60 0.59 5.38
C LEU A 58 -0.53 -0.84 4.84
N GLY A 59 -1.56 -1.67 5.05
CA GLY A 59 -1.58 -3.06 4.60
C GLY A 59 -1.43 -3.20 3.08
N ALA A 60 -2.28 -2.50 2.31
CA ALA A 60 -2.18 -2.43 0.85
C ALA A 60 -0.85 -1.84 0.37
N ARG A 61 -0.34 -0.80 1.04
CA ARG A 61 0.98 -0.20 0.73
C ARG A 61 2.12 -1.21 0.89
N ARG A 62 2.13 -2.01 1.96
CA ARG A 62 3.09 -3.10 2.16
C ARG A 62 2.97 -4.20 1.11
N LYS A 63 1.74 -4.59 0.77
CA LYS A 63 1.48 -5.58 -0.29
C LYS A 63 2.00 -5.09 -1.64
N LEU A 64 1.79 -3.81 -1.97
CA LEU A 64 2.35 -3.19 -3.17
C LEU A 64 3.89 -3.16 -3.14
N ALA A 65 4.51 -2.78 -2.02
CA ALA A 65 5.96 -2.82 -1.85
C ALA A 65 6.53 -4.23 -2.07
N SER A 66 5.87 -5.25 -1.53
CA SER A 66 6.23 -6.66 -1.71
C SER A 66 6.12 -7.10 -3.18
N CYS A 67 5.08 -6.66 -3.90
CA CYS A 67 4.94 -6.92 -5.33
C CYS A 67 6.12 -6.34 -6.13
N TYR A 68 6.47 -5.07 -5.89
CA TYR A 68 7.63 -4.44 -6.55
C TYR A 68 8.95 -5.15 -6.24
N ARG A 69 9.16 -5.57 -5.00
CA ARG A 69 10.35 -6.36 -4.62
C ARG A 69 10.41 -7.69 -5.37
N LYS A 70 9.28 -8.39 -5.51
CA LYS A 70 9.20 -9.69 -6.22
C LYS A 70 9.54 -9.57 -7.70
N VAL A 71 9.23 -8.45 -8.34
CA VAL A 71 9.57 -8.19 -9.75
C VAL A 71 10.90 -7.45 -9.93
N GLY A 72 11.70 -7.28 -8.87
CA GLY A 72 13.01 -6.62 -8.92
C GLY A 72 12.96 -5.10 -9.05
N ASN A 73 11.79 -4.47 -8.93
CA ASN A 73 11.67 -3.01 -8.94
C ASN A 73 11.92 -2.44 -7.54
N TYR A 74 13.18 -2.47 -7.10
CA TYR A 74 13.57 -2.06 -5.75
C TYR A 74 13.33 -0.57 -5.48
N THR A 75 13.44 0.29 -6.51
CA THR A 75 13.16 1.73 -6.38
C THR A 75 11.69 1.98 -6.04
N ALA A 76 10.76 1.32 -6.73
CA ALA A 76 9.33 1.46 -6.42
C ALA A 76 8.96 0.79 -5.07
N CYS A 77 9.65 -0.29 -4.71
CA CYS A 77 9.53 -0.91 -3.39
C CYS A 77 9.87 0.10 -2.28
N ILE A 78 11.06 0.70 -2.34
CA ILE A 78 11.52 1.73 -1.38
C ILE A 78 10.56 2.91 -1.33
N SER A 79 10.12 3.43 -2.49
CA SER A 79 9.15 4.53 -2.54
C SER A 79 7.81 4.20 -1.86
N CYS A 80 7.39 2.94 -1.90
CA CYS A 80 6.19 2.51 -1.16
C CYS A 80 6.45 2.46 0.35
N LEU A 81 7.61 1.97 0.78
CA LEU A 81 7.99 1.86 2.18
C LEU A 81 8.24 3.22 2.83
N ASP A 82 8.84 4.19 2.12
CA ASP A 82 9.07 5.56 2.60
C ASP A 82 7.78 6.32 2.94
N LYS A 83 6.64 5.85 2.40
CA LYS A 83 5.31 6.40 2.69
C LYS A 83 4.66 5.77 3.94
N ILE A 84 5.32 4.82 4.59
CA ILE A 84 4.88 4.28 5.89
C ILE A 84 5.41 5.21 7.00
N PRO A 85 4.54 5.72 7.89
CA PRO A 85 4.98 6.53 9.02
C PRO A 85 6.02 5.80 9.88
N SER A 86 7.02 6.52 10.38
CA SER A 86 8.17 5.91 11.08
C SER A 86 7.77 5.13 12.34
N ASP A 87 6.72 5.56 13.03
CA ASP A 87 6.14 4.90 14.21
C ASP A 87 5.34 3.62 13.86
N SER A 88 5.07 3.43 12.57
CA SER A 88 4.27 2.33 12.04
C SER A 88 5.11 1.29 11.31
N ILE A 89 6.41 1.54 11.09
CA ILE A 89 7.36 0.61 10.48
C ILE A 89 7.55 -0.60 11.41
N ASN A 90 7.41 -1.80 10.86
CA ASN A 90 7.65 -3.04 11.59
C ASN A 90 8.87 -3.80 11.01
N HIS A 91 9.27 -4.90 11.66
CA HIS A 91 10.42 -5.70 11.20
C HIS A 91 10.31 -6.20 9.75
N GLU A 92 9.10 -6.47 9.24
CA GLU A 92 8.95 -6.91 7.85
C GLU A 92 9.23 -5.75 6.88
N ASP A 93 8.81 -4.54 7.21
CA ASP A 93 9.15 -3.33 6.45
C ASP A 93 10.67 -3.10 6.45
N MET A 94 11.31 -3.25 7.61
CA MET A 94 12.77 -3.13 7.75
C MET A 94 13.51 -4.16 6.91
N ARG A 95 13.07 -5.42 6.91
CA ARG A 95 13.61 -6.47 6.04
C ARG A 95 13.43 -6.13 4.57
N MET A 96 12.27 -5.62 4.18
CA MET A 96 12.04 -5.20 2.79
C MET A 96 12.96 -4.05 2.39
N PHE A 97 13.15 -3.04 3.24
CA PHE A 97 14.14 -1.98 3.02
C PHE A 97 15.55 -2.54 2.86
N TYR A 98 16.00 -3.40 3.78
CA TYR A 98 17.32 -4.03 3.75
C TYR A 98 17.56 -4.73 2.40
N TYR A 99 16.66 -5.62 1.98
CA TYR A 99 16.83 -6.35 0.72
C TYR A 99 16.73 -5.45 -0.50
N ALA A 100 15.89 -4.41 -0.48
CA ALA A 100 15.79 -3.48 -1.59
C ALA A 100 17.09 -2.67 -1.75
N TYR A 101 17.66 -2.15 -0.66
CA TYR A 101 18.94 -1.43 -0.70
C TYR A 101 20.13 -2.33 -1.00
N LEU A 102 20.10 -3.60 -0.55
CA LEU A 102 21.11 -4.60 -0.90
C LEU A 102 21.18 -4.79 -2.41
N ASN A 103 20.03 -4.93 -3.08
CA ASN A 103 19.98 -5.08 -4.54
C ASN A 103 20.30 -3.77 -5.31
N GLN A 104 20.37 -2.64 -4.63
CA GLN A 104 20.85 -1.37 -5.19
C GLN A 104 22.32 -1.10 -4.89
N ASN A 105 23.02 -1.99 -4.19
CA ASN A 105 24.40 -1.78 -3.70
C ASN A 105 24.56 -0.53 -2.82
N ASN A 106 23.50 -0.13 -2.09
CA ASN A 106 23.56 1.00 -1.18
C ASN A 106 23.99 0.53 0.22
N ASN A 107 25.30 0.42 0.42
CA ASN A 107 25.88 -0.16 1.62
C ASN A 107 25.52 0.59 2.91
N ASP A 108 25.42 1.92 2.87
CA ASP A 108 25.06 2.73 4.04
C ASP A 108 23.65 2.39 4.54
N LYS A 109 22.69 2.27 3.61
CA LYS A 109 21.32 1.92 3.95
C LYS A 109 21.18 0.44 4.33
N VAL A 110 21.98 -0.44 3.74
CA VAL A 110 22.05 -1.87 4.13
C VAL A 110 22.49 -2.00 5.58
N SER A 111 23.56 -1.32 6.00
CA SER A 111 24.00 -1.33 7.40
C SER A 111 22.93 -0.77 8.33
N LEU A 112 22.35 0.39 7.99
CA LEU A 112 21.30 1.03 8.79
C LEU A 112 20.11 0.09 9.06
N TRP A 113 19.56 -0.53 8.01
CA TRP A 113 18.40 -1.41 8.16
C TRP A 113 18.78 -2.77 8.74
N GLY A 114 20.01 -3.26 8.49
CA GLY A 114 20.53 -4.47 9.09
C GLY A 114 20.61 -4.37 10.62
N GLU A 115 21.14 -3.26 11.14
CA GLU A 115 21.18 -2.98 12.58
C GLU A 115 19.76 -2.92 13.18
N ARG A 116 18.83 -2.21 12.52
CA ARG A 116 17.44 -2.10 12.96
C ARG A 116 16.67 -3.43 12.98
N ILE A 117 17.08 -4.42 12.19
CA ILE A 117 16.45 -5.75 12.20
C ILE A 117 16.93 -6.58 13.40
N ALA A 118 18.15 -6.34 13.88
CA ALA A 118 18.79 -7.13 14.93
C ALA A 118 18.32 -6.78 16.36
N PHE A 119 17.68 -5.63 16.54
CA PHE A 119 17.11 -5.13 17.80
C PHE A 119 15.58 -5.06 17.72
#